data_AF-A0A374NJA6-F1
#
_entry.id   AF-A0A374NJA6-F1
#
_cell.length_a   1.000
_cell.length_b   1.000
_cell.length_c   1.000
_cell.angle_alpha   90.00
_cell.angle_beta   90.00
_cell.angle_gamma   90.00
#
_symmetry.space_group_name_H-M   'P 1'
#
loop_
_entity.id
_entity.type
_entity.pdbx_description
1 polymer ?
#
loop_
_entity_poly.entity_id
_entity_poly.type
_entity_poly.pdbx_seq_one_letter_code
_entity_poly.pdbx_strand_id
1 'polypeptide(L)'
;MENEYEPNLVLPFALDKHKALDLLKEKFAKQMFLPGNFCAASTIESMQGLYVPFWMYDLHTHVHFEGEADKVRTWDEDDYECTETSTYRILRDFDVDYDKIPVDASKVMPDKMMDLMEPYKYGELGDFDAKYLSGFQAEVYDEDKNTLLPRAKKKADKYSQKYLSSYNVEYDAVRPTVNDKKSTEKESFYSFLPVWRYVYRYQGKNYEFYVNGQTGKAVGEAPTSTGKIIAWFIAVFGSLFFTVEMLLYLLGVL
;
A
#
# COMPACT_ATOMS: atom_id res chain seq x y z
N MET A 1 31.92 17.17 5.22
CA MET A 1 31.56 15.84 4.71
C MET A 1 30.81 15.00 5.75
N GLU A 2 30.78 15.36 7.05
CA GLU A 2 30.06 14.59 8.09
C GLU A 2 28.52 14.76 8.10
N ASN A 3 27.95 15.80 7.50
CA ASN A 3 26.52 16.15 7.65
C ASN A 3 25.60 15.75 6.49
N GLU A 4 26.09 15.13 5.41
CA GLU A 4 25.25 14.85 4.23
C GLU A 4 24.37 13.60 4.41
N TYR A 5 24.83 12.66 5.25
CA TYR A 5 24.15 11.40 5.54
C TYR A 5 23.38 11.40 6.86
N GLU A 6 23.31 12.55 7.52
CA GLU A 6 22.49 12.70 8.73
C GLU A 6 21.05 13.04 8.31
N PRO A 7 20.05 12.23 8.68
CA PRO A 7 18.66 12.53 8.39
C PRO A 7 18.21 13.76 9.17
N ASN A 8 17.33 14.55 8.56
CA ASN A 8 16.66 15.66 9.22
C ASN A 8 15.59 15.14 10.18
N LEU A 9 14.87 14.07 9.76
CA LEU A 9 13.69 13.57 10.44
C LEU A 9 13.78 12.08 10.75
N VAL A 10 13.00 11.60 11.71
CA VAL A 10 12.87 10.18 12.03
C VAL A 10 11.48 9.85 12.53
N LEU A 11 10.97 8.69 12.11
CA LEU A 11 9.89 8.01 12.82
C LEU A 11 10.51 6.96 13.75
N PRO A 12 10.35 7.07 15.07
CA PRO A 12 10.87 6.06 15.99
C PRO A 12 10.08 4.75 15.88
N PHE A 13 10.72 3.63 16.24
CA PHE A 13 10.01 2.37 16.46
C PHE A 13 8.95 2.55 17.56
N ALA A 14 7.68 2.38 17.21
CA ALA A 14 6.57 2.37 18.18
C ALA A 14 6.24 0.94 18.64
N LEU A 15 6.56 -0.06 17.81
CA LEU A 15 6.36 -1.47 18.10
C LEU A 15 7.70 -2.12 18.40
N ASP A 16 7.75 -2.81 19.54
CA ASP A 16 8.88 -3.67 19.86
C ASP A 16 8.92 -4.91 18.96
N LYS A 17 10.08 -5.55 19.02
CA LYS A 17 10.47 -6.73 18.27
C LYS A 17 9.50 -7.93 18.45
N HIS A 18 8.93 -8.11 19.65
CA HIS A 18 8.03 -9.23 19.95
C HIS A 18 6.62 -8.95 19.42
N LYS A 19 6.11 -7.73 19.64
CA LYS A 19 4.80 -7.31 19.15
C LYS A 19 4.72 -7.35 17.62
N ALA A 20 5.78 -6.93 16.92
CA ALA A 20 5.84 -7.03 15.47
C ALA A 20 5.81 -8.49 14.98
N LEU A 21 6.45 -9.41 15.70
CA LEU A 21 6.43 -10.84 15.39
C LEU A 21 5.04 -11.45 15.60
N ASP A 22 4.34 -11.05 16.66
CA ASP A 22 3.01 -11.56 16.95
C ASP A 22 2.00 -11.11 15.89
N LEU A 23 2.06 -9.84 15.46
CA LEU A 23 1.25 -9.35 14.33
C LEU A 23 1.55 -10.10 13.02
N LEU A 24 2.81 -10.44 12.77
CA LEU A 24 3.19 -11.25 11.63
C LEU A 24 2.60 -12.67 11.70
N LYS A 25 2.64 -13.30 12.88
CA LYS A 25 2.03 -14.62 13.11
C LYS A 25 0.50 -14.58 12.96
N GLU A 26 -0.16 -13.52 13.42
CA GLU A 26 -1.60 -13.34 13.22
C GLU A 26 -1.96 -13.25 11.74
N LYS A 27 -1.13 -12.57 10.93
CA LYS A 27 -1.29 -12.54 9.48
C LYS A 27 -1.14 -13.93 8.87
N PHE A 28 -0.16 -14.71 9.31
CA PHE A 28 0.05 -16.08 8.87
C PHE A 28 -1.13 -17.00 9.23
N ALA A 29 -1.73 -16.84 10.40
CA ALA A 29 -2.89 -17.62 10.83
C ALA A 29 -4.11 -17.44 9.90
N LYS A 30 -4.20 -16.30 9.20
CA LYS A 30 -5.27 -16.02 8.22
C LYS A 30 -5.03 -16.67 6.85
N GLN A 31 -3.85 -17.24 6.60
CA GLN A 31 -3.50 -17.84 5.32
C GLN A 31 -3.87 -19.33 5.28
N MET A 32 -4.96 -19.63 4.56
CA MET A 32 -5.51 -21.00 4.45
C MET A 32 -4.48 -22.03 3.99
N PHE A 33 -3.65 -21.68 3.00
CA PHE A 33 -2.71 -22.60 2.36
C PHE A 33 -1.30 -22.55 2.95
N LEU A 34 -1.09 -21.91 4.10
CA LEU A 34 0.24 -21.86 4.72
C LEU A 34 0.66 -23.25 5.25
N PRO A 35 1.89 -23.72 5.01
CA PRO A 35 2.40 -24.95 5.64
C PRO A 35 2.34 -24.87 7.16
N GLY A 36 1.86 -25.94 7.82
CA GLY A 36 1.58 -25.91 9.26
C GLY A 36 2.81 -25.68 10.15
N ASN A 37 4.00 -26.07 9.69
CA ASN A 37 5.27 -25.89 10.39
C ASN A 37 6.02 -24.62 10.01
N PHE A 38 5.49 -23.78 9.11
CA PHE A 38 6.18 -22.57 8.65
C PHE A 38 6.38 -21.53 9.77
N CYS A 39 5.41 -21.42 10.68
CA CYS A 39 5.46 -20.46 11.77
C CYS A 39 6.27 -20.95 12.99
N ALA A 40 6.91 -22.13 12.90
CA ALA A 40 7.71 -22.65 13.99
C ALA A 40 8.91 -21.72 14.26
N ALA A 41 9.23 -21.51 15.54
CA ALA A 41 10.36 -20.65 15.92
C ALA A 41 11.69 -21.11 15.30
N SER A 42 11.85 -22.42 15.08
CA SER A 42 13.01 -23.01 14.40
C SER A 42 13.18 -22.60 12.93
N THR A 43 12.14 -22.02 12.33
CA THR A 43 12.17 -21.55 10.93
C THR A 43 12.69 -20.11 10.85
N ILE A 44 12.74 -19.37 11.97
CA ILE A 44 13.25 -17.98 11.99
C ILE A 44 14.78 -18.03 11.90
N GLU A 45 15.33 -17.55 10.78
CA GLU A 45 16.77 -17.47 10.54
C GLU A 45 17.33 -16.13 11.04
N SER A 46 16.62 -15.03 10.82
CA SER A 46 17.05 -13.70 11.29
C SER A 46 15.89 -12.74 11.55
N MET A 47 16.15 -11.77 12.42
CA MET A 47 15.16 -10.81 12.89
C MET A 47 15.83 -9.51 13.32
N GLN A 48 15.69 -8.49 12.48
CA GLN A 48 16.46 -7.25 12.54
C GLN A 48 15.51 -6.05 12.49
N GLY A 49 15.81 -5.02 13.27
CA GLY A 49 15.16 -3.72 13.13
C GLY A 49 16.05 -2.81 12.28
N LEU A 50 15.46 -2.21 11.27
CA LEU A 50 16.10 -1.43 10.22
C LEU A 50 15.46 -0.03 10.19
N TYR A 51 16.29 1.01 10.08
CA TYR A 51 15.87 2.31 9.61
C TYR A 51 16.13 2.40 8.11
N VAL A 52 15.05 2.58 7.35
CA VAL A 52 15.09 2.70 5.90
C VAL A 52 15.10 4.18 5.52
N PRO A 53 16.00 4.62 4.62
CA PRO A 53 16.11 5.99 4.17
C PRO A 53 14.91 6.40 3.28
N PHE A 54 14.39 7.59 3.54
CA PHE A 54 13.31 8.22 2.77
C PHE A 54 13.58 9.70 2.53
N TRP A 55 13.23 10.15 1.34
CA TRP A 55 13.03 11.58 1.08
C TRP A 55 11.57 11.95 1.29
N MET A 56 11.35 12.99 2.07
CA MET A 56 10.05 13.61 2.32
C MET A 56 9.99 14.92 1.54
N TYR A 57 9.10 15.01 0.56
CA TYR A 57 8.98 16.19 -0.29
C TYR A 57 7.77 17.02 0.10
N ASP A 58 8.00 18.30 0.35
CA ASP A 58 6.95 19.29 0.41
C ASP A 58 6.76 19.85 -1.01
N LEU A 59 5.57 19.65 -1.59
CA LEU A 59 5.26 20.01 -2.96
C LEU A 59 4.09 21.00 -3.02
N HIS A 60 4.18 21.94 -3.95
CA HIS A 60 3.07 22.78 -4.39
C HIS A 60 2.58 22.30 -5.74
N THR A 61 1.30 21.94 -5.86
CA THR A 61 0.70 21.51 -7.12
C THR A 61 -0.45 22.41 -7.50
N HIS A 62 -0.30 23.12 -8.60
CA HIS A 62 -1.40 23.82 -9.25
C HIS A 62 -2.16 22.84 -10.15
N VAL A 63 -3.46 22.72 -9.94
CA VAL A 63 -4.35 21.81 -10.68
C VAL A 63 -5.32 22.64 -11.50
N HIS A 64 -5.29 22.44 -12.82
CA HIS A 64 -6.24 23.04 -13.74
C HIS A 64 -6.98 21.93 -14.51
N PHE A 65 -8.28 21.84 -14.28
CA PHE A 65 -9.13 20.81 -14.83
C PHE A 65 -10.35 21.45 -15.50
N GLU A 66 -10.63 21.02 -16.73
CA GLU A 66 -11.84 21.36 -17.46
C GLU A 66 -12.45 20.10 -18.08
N GLY A 67 -13.77 20.04 -18.13
CA GLY A 67 -14.47 18.96 -18.81
C GLY A 67 -15.97 19.17 -18.87
N GLU A 68 -16.64 18.16 -19.39
CA GLU A 68 -18.10 18.05 -19.37
C GLU A 68 -18.51 16.98 -18.39
N ALA A 69 -19.63 17.19 -17.71
CA ALA A 69 -20.21 16.22 -16.81
C ALA A 69 -21.71 16.07 -17.06
N ASP A 70 -22.20 14.84 -17.04
CA ASP A 70 -23.62 14.54 -17.19
C ASP A 70 -24.20 14.10 -15.86
N LYS A 71 -25.42 14.58 -15.59
CA LYS A 71 -26.27 14.10 -14.53
C LYS A 71 -27.53 13.51 -15.13
N VAL A 72 -27.79 12.24 -14.85
CA VAL A 72 -28.90 11.46 -15.39
C VAL A 72 -29.96 11.31 -14.31
N ARG A 73 -31.20 11.62 -14.67
CA ARG A 73 -32.37 11.39 -13.83
C ARG A 73 -33.38 10.55 -14.60
N THR A 74 -33.80 9.46 -13.99
CA THR A 74 -34.86 8.58 -14.54
C THR A 74 -36.07 8.61 -13.60
N TRP A 75 -37.26 8.72 -14.17
CA TRP A 75 -38.53 8.63 -13.45
C TRP A 75 -39.62 8.05 -14.34
N ASP A 76 -40.61 7.42 -13.72
CA ASP A 76 -41.80 6.94 -14.40
C ASP A 76 -42.86 8.06 -14.48
N GLU A 77 -43.43 8.26 -15.65
CA GLU A 77 -44.52 9.20 -15.91
C GLU A 77 -45.59 8.51 -16.76
N ASP A 78 -46.74 8.23 -16.13
CA ASP A 78 -47.81 7.40 -16.67
C ASP A 78 -47.33 6.00 -17.12
N ASP A 79 -47.39 5.71 -18.43
CA ASP A 79 -46.94 4.46 -19.05
C ASP A 79 -45.52 4.57 -19.64
N TYR A 80 -44.80 5.67 -19.39
CA TYR A 80 -43.47 5.94 -19.96
C TYR A 80 -42.38 6.01 -18.89
N GLU A 81 -41.23 5.39 -19.19
CA GLU A 81 -39.98 5.62 -18.47
C GLU A 81 -39.26 6.82 -19.10
N CYS A 82 -39.19 7.94 -18.37
CA CYS A 82 -38.54 9.16 -18.81
C CYS A 82 -37.10 9.22 -18.30
N THR A 83 -36.16 9.59 -19.18
CA THR A 83 -34.75 9.84 -18.81
C THR A 83 -34.34 11.24 -19.26
N GLU A 84 -33.88 12.05 -18.31
CA GLU A 84 -33.30 13.38 -18.54
C GLU A 84 -31.80 13.34 -18.30
N THR A 85 -31.03 13.88 -19.24
CA THR A 85 -29.58 14.07 -19.11
C THR A 85 -29.27 15.57 -19.09
N SER A 86 -28.81 16.07 -17.95
CA SER A 86 -28.30 17.43 -17.82
C SER A 86 -26.78 17.45 -18.01
N THR A 87 -26.30 18.16 -19.02
CA THR A 87 -24.86 18.32 -19.29
C THR A 87 -24.35 19.66 -18.73
N TYR A 88 -23.26 19.60 -17.99
CA TYR A 88 -22.60 20.74 -17.36
C TYR A 88 -21.18 20.88 -17.87
N ARG A 89 -20.73 22.12 -18.10
CA ARG A 89 -19.30 22.41 -18.18
C ARG A 89 -18.74 22.54 -16.76
N ILE A 90 -17.75 21.72 -16.44
CA ILE A 90 -17.06 21.76 -15.15
C ILE A 90 -15.66 22.34 -15.32
N LEU A 91 -15.34 23.30 -14.46
CA LEU A 91 -14.00 23.89 -14.32
C LEU A 91 -13.60 23.78 -12.86
N ARG A 92 -12.36 23.34 -12.63
CA ARG A 92 -11.73 23.29 -11.31
C ARG A 92 -10.32 23.83 -11.47
N ASP A 93 -10.02 24.89 -10.73
CA ASP A 93 -8.74 25.55 -10.74
C ASP A 93 -8.37 25.83 -9.28
N PHE A 94 -7.35 25.16 -8.77
CA PHE A 94 -6.96 25.24 -7.37
C PHE A 94 -5.54 24.76 -7.15
N ASP A 95 -4.96 25.23 -6.05
CA ASP A 95 -3.67 24.79 -5.56
C ASP A 95 -3.83 23.75 -4.45
N VAL A 96 -2.89 22.81 -4.41
CA VAL A 96 -2.75 21.82 -3.35
C VAL A 96 -1.32 21.87 -2.82
N ASP A 97 -1.20 22.06 -1.51
CA ASP A 97 0.06 21.87 -0.81
C ASP A 97 0.12 20.48 -0.22
N TYR A 98 1.24 19.80 -0.45
CA TYR A 98 1.53 18.49 0.08
C TYR A 98 2.67 18.59 1.06
N ASP A 99 2.44 18.08 2.27
CA ASP A 99 3.47 17.98 3.29
C ASP A 99 4.01 16.55 3.34
N LYS A 100 5.33 16.41 3.17
CA LYS A 100 6.11 15.19 3.42
C LYS A 100 5.63 14.00 2.60
N ILE A 101 5.52 14.16 1.28
CA ILE A 101 5.30 13.02 0.38
C ILE A 101 6.50 12.07 0.48
N PRO A 102 6.30 10.82 0.90
CA PRO A 102 7.38 9.87 1.13
C PRO A 102 7.83 9.21 -0.17
N VAL A 103 9.13 9.16 -0.39
CA VAL A 103 9.77 8.33 -1.42
C VAL A 103 10.96 7.60 -0.79
N ASP A 104 10.94 6.27 -0.83
CA ASP A 104 12.06 5.45 -0.37
C ASP A 104 13.32 5.74 -1.20
N ALA A 105 14.46 5.77 -0.53
CA ALA A 105 15.77 6.04 -1.11
C ALA A 105 16.73 4.86 -0.94
N SER A 106 16.19 3.66 -0.67
CA SER A 106 16.94 2.41 -0.53
C SER A 106 16.84 1.59 -1.80
N LYS A 107 17.99 1.13 -2.33
CA LYS A 107 18.03 0.14 -3.42
C LYS A 107 17.97 -1.29 -2.91
N VAL A 108 18.33 -1.51 -1.65
CA VAL A 108 18.36 -2.85 -1.03
C VAL A 108 16.93 -3.34 -0.80
N MET A 109 16.07 -2.43 -0.38
CA MET A 109 14.68 -2.73 -0.07
C MET A 109 13.82 -2.59 -1.33
N PRO A 110 13.10 -3.64 -1.77
CA PRO A 110 12.30 -3.54 -2.99
C PRO A 110 11.15 -2.52 -2.85
N ASP A 111 11.03 -1.57 -3.80
CA ASP A 111 10.00 -0.51 -3.82
C ASP A 111 8.59 -1.04 -3.56
N LYS A 112 8.25 -2.19 -4.18
CA LYS A 112 6.96 -2.85 -4.02
C LYS A 112 6.67 -3.20 -2.57
N MET A 113 7.68 -3.65 -1.81
CA MET A 113 7.52 -3.98 -0.39
C MET A 113 7.30 -2.70 0.44
N MET A 114 8.01 -1.61 0.11
CA MET A 114 7.82 -0.32 0.78
C MET A 114 6.43 0.26 0.55
N ASP A 115 5.99 0.32 -0.70
CA ASP A 115 4.64 0.78 -1.05
C ASP A 115 3.56 -0.07 -0.36
N LEU A 116 3.78 -1.38 -0.20
CA LEU A 116 2.85 -2.27 0.50
C LEU A 116 2.87 -2.07 2.03
N MET A 117 3.93 -1.55 2.62
CA MET A 117 4.03 -1.27 4.07
C MET A 117 3.40 0.06 4.49
N GLU A 118 3.20 0.98 3.54
CA GLU A 118 2.44 2.21 3.77
C GLU A 118 0.97 1.92 4.13
N PRO A 119 0.29 2.79 4.91
CA PRO A 119 0.75 4.10 5.37
C PRO A 119 1.56 4.04 6.67
N TYR A 120 2.50 4.97 6.81
CA TYR A 120 3.00 5.43 8.10
C TYR A 120 2.15 6.62 8.57
N LYS A 121 2.25 6.95 9.85
CA LYS A 121 1.69 8.19 10.41
C LYS A 121 2.75 9.29 10.31
N TYR A 122 2.87 9.88 9.12
CA TYR A 122 3.89 10.90 8.82
C TYR A 122 3.78 12.16 9.68
N GLY A 123 2.61 12.44 10.27
CA GLY A 123 2.45 13.53 11.26
C GLY A 123 3.20 13.31 12.58
N GLU A 124 3.71 12.09 12.83
CA GLU A 124 4.57 11.78 13.98
C GLU A 124 6.07 11.89 13.64
N LEU A 125 6.44 12.37 12.44
CA LEU A 125 7.83 12.66 12.07
C LEU A 125 8.37 13.75 13.00
N GLY A 126 9.44 13.43 13.72
CA GLY A 126 10.16 14.38 14.57
C GLY A 126 11.60 14.57 14.12
N ASP A 127 12.28 15.53 14.73
CA ASP A 127 13.70 15.77 14.49
C ASP A 127 14.52 14.52 14.81
N PHE A 128 15.53 14.27 13.98
CA PHE A 128 16.45 13.18 14.20
C PHE A 128 17.29 13.38 15.47
N ASP A 129 17.52 12.28 16.19
CA ASP A 129 18.45 12.18 17.30
C ASP A 129 19.14 10.81 17.20
N ALA A 130 20.47 10.80 17.23
CA ALA A 130 21.28 9.60 17.10
C ALA A 130 20.92 8.50 18.11
N LYS A 131 20.31 8.83 19.25
CA LYS A 131 19.80 7.84 20.23
C LYS A 131 18.82 6.85 19.61
N TYR A 132 18.07 7.25 18.59
CA TYR A 132 17.10 6.39 17.92
C TYR A 132 17.75 5.25 17.14
N LEU A 133 19.01 5.41 16.70
CA LEU A 133 19.77 4.37 16.01
C LEU A 133 20.31 3.29 16.95
N SER A 134 20.29 3.53 18.27
CA SER A 134 20.83 2.57 19.24
C SER A 134 20.08 1.25 19.21
N GLY A 135 20.77 0.17 18.85
CA GLY A 135 20.19 -1.17 18.73
C GLY A 135 19.51 -1.48 17.38
N PHE A 136 19.59 -0.57 16.41
CA PHE A 136 19.02 -0.72 15.07
C PHE A 136 20.08 -0.54 13.99
N GLN A 137 19.91 -1.23 12.86
CA GLN A 137 20.73 -0.94 11.68
C GLN A 137 20.08 0.19 10.90
N ALA A 138 20.89 1.05 10.28
CA ALA A 138 20.42 2.10 9.38
C ALA A 138 21.04 1.87 8.01
N GLU A 139 20.21 1.92 6.97
CA GLU A 139 20.68 1.93 5.59
C GLU A 139 21.09 3.35 5.19
N VAL A 140 22.15 3.48 4.41
CA VAL A 140 22.52 4.75 3.79
C VAL A 140 21.67 4.90 2.52
N TYR A 141 21.21 6.11 2.21
CA TYR A 141 20.49 6.33 0.96
C TYR A 141 21.43 6.15 -0.24
N ASP A 142 20.93 5.51 -1.29
CA ASP A 142 21.68 5.23 -2.52
C ASP A 142 21.22 6.10 -3.70
N GLU A 143 20.20 6.94 -3.49
CA GLU A 143 19.60 7.81 -4.50
C GLU A 143 19.37 9.24 -4.00
N ASP A 144 19.79 10.21 -4.81
CA ASP A 144 19.69 11.64 -4.51
C ASP A 144 18.24 12.16 -4.65
N LYS A 145 17.93 13.20 -3.88
CA LYS A 145 16.61 13.83 -3.88
C LYS A 145 16.15 14.32 -5.27
N ASN A 146 17.06 14.84 -6.08
CA ASN A 146 16.70 15.33 -7.42
C ASN A 146 16.35 14.18 -8.37
N THR A 147 16.95 13.00 -8.16
CA THR A 147 16.64 11.79 -8.94
C THR A 147 15.27 11.23 -8.58
N LEU A 148 14.88 11.33 -7.30
CA LEU A 148 13.63 10.79 -6.78
C LEU A 148 12.44 11.76 -6.85
N LEU A 149 12.67 13.07 -7.01
CA LEU A 149 11.62 14.08 -7.15
C LEU A 149 10.53 13.75 -8.18
N PRO A 150 10.83 13.20 -9.38
CA PRO A 150 9.78 12.80 -10.33
C PRO A 150 8.82 11.74 -9.77
N ARG A 151 9.31 10.82 -8.92
CA ARG A 151 8.46 9.81 -8.24
C ARG A 151 7.55 10.47 -7.21
N ALA A 152 8.04 11.48 -6.48
CA ALA A 152 7.23 12.29 -5.56
C ALA A 152 6.12 13.06 -6.31
N LYS A 153 6.46 13.73 -7.42
CA LYS A 153 5.49 14.45 -8.26
C LYS A 153 4.41 13.50 -8.79
N LYS A 154 4.78 12.29 -9.21
CA LYS A 154 3.81 11.27 -9.64
C LYS A 154 2.88 10.82 -8.51
N LYS A 155 3.37 10.70 -7.28
CA LYS A 155 2.51 10.43 -6.10
C LYS A 155 1.55 11.60 -5.85
N ALA A 156 2.04 12.85 -5.88
CA ALA A 156 1.22 14.06 -5.76
C ALA A 156 0.12 14.13 -6.82
N ASP A 157 0.45 13.89 -8.09
CA ASP A 157 -0.50 13.90 -9.19
C ASP A 157 -1.62 12.87 -8.99
N LYS A 158 -1.28 11.68 -8.48
CA LYS A 158 -2.26 10.63 -8.14
C LYS A 158 -3.17 11.06 -6.99
N TYR A 159 -2.63 11.74 -5.97
CA TYR A 159 -3.43 12.27 -4.86
C TYR A 159 -4.34 13.40 -5.33
N SER A 160 -3.83 14.35 -6.10
CA SER A 160 -4.60 15.42 -6.75
C SER A 160 -5.72 14.84 -7.61
N GLN A 161 -5.43 13.82 -8.41
CA GLN A 161 -6.44 13.15 -9.22
C GLN A 161 -7.51 12.48 -8.38
N LYS A 162 -7.14 11.79 -7.29
CA LYS A 162 -8.11 11.18 -6.38
C LYS A 162 -8.99 12.23 -5.70
N TYR A 163 -8.40 13.35 -5.30
CA TYR A 163 -9.13 14.48 -4.73
C TYR A 163 -10.12 15.06 -5.74
N LEU A 164 -9.68 15.38 -6.96
CA LEU A 164 -10.56 15.80 -8.07
C LEU A 164 -11.72 14.82 -8.29
N SER A 165 -11.41 13.52 -8.41
CA SER A 165 -12.41 12.47 -8.63
C SER A 165 -13.43 12.36 -7.48
N SER A 166 -13.07 12.73 -6.26
CA SER A 166 -13.99 12.71 -5.12
C SER A 166 -15.10 13.76 -5.22
N TYR A 167 -14.85 14.89 -5.90
CA TYR A 167 -15.88 15.89 -6.19
C TYR A 167 -16.75 15.50 -7.37
N ASN A 168 -16.22 14.71 -8.31
CA ASN A 168 -16.94 14.28 -9.51
C ASN A 168 -17.99 13.18 -9.24
N VAL A 169 -18.06 12.63 -8.02
CA VAL A 169 -19.05 11.62 -7.62
C VAL A 169 -20.50 12.14 -7.72
N GLU A 170 -20.69 13.46 -7.78
CA GLU A 170 -22.00 14.09 -7.96
C GLU A 170 -22.58 13.93 -9.39
N TYR A 171 -21.78 13.44 -10.34
CA TYR A 171 -22.14 13.25 -11.74
C TYR A 171 -22.03 11.77 -12.15
N ASP A 172 -22.89 11.35 -13.08
CA ASP A 172 -22.93 9.97 -13.59
C ASP A 172 -21.83 9.69 -14.60
N ALA A 173 -21.44 10.72 -15.37
CA ALA A 173 -20.32 10.64 -16.30
C ALA A 173 -19.53 11.94 -16.30
N VAL A 174 -18.19 11.84 -16.32
CA VAL A 174 -17.30 12.99 -16.47
C VAL A 174 -16.33 12.74 -17.62
N ARG A 175 -16.28 13.68 -18.55
CA ARG A 175 -15.41 13.67 -19.74
C ARG A 175 -14.42 14.84 -19.65
N PRO A 176 -13.18 14.59 -19.20
CA PRO A 176 -12.17 15.63 -19.09
C PRO A 176 -11.72 16.09 -20.48
N THR A 177 -11.62 17.40 -20.67
CA THR A 177 -11.01 18.05 -21.84
C THR A 177 -9.61 18.54 -21.51
N VAL A 178 -9.41 19.06 -20.30
CA VAL A 178 -8.11 19.51 -19.77
C VAL A 178 -7.90 18.90 -18.39
N ASN A 179 -6.70 18.41 -18.14
CA ASN A 179 -6.30 17.88 -16.83
C ASN A 179 -4.79 18.13 -16.63
N ASP A 180 -4.44 19.40 -16.43
CA ASP A 180 -3.08 19.84 -16.20
C ASP A 180 -2.78 19.89 -14.69
N LYS A 181 -1.60 19.40 -14.33
CA LYS A 181 -1.10 19.41 -12.95
C LYS A 181 0.36 19.82 -12.98
N LYS A 182 0.67 20.93 -12.32
CA LYS A 182 2.04 21.48 -12.28
C LYS A 182 2.55 21.45 -10.86
N SER A 183 3.42 20.48 -10.60
CA SER A 183 4.02 20.24 -9.28
C SER A 183 5.42 20.84 -9.17
N THR A 184 5.64 21.67 -8.17
CA THR A 184 6.91 22.35 -7.85
C THR A 184 7.37 21.93 -6.45
N GLU A 185 8.67 21.65 -6.29
CA GLU A 185 9.26 21.35 -4.97
C GLU A 185 9.41 22.63 -4.16
N LYS A 186 8.94 22.62 -2.92
CA LYS A 186 9.22 23.67 -1.93
C LYS A 186 10.46 23.29 -1.11
N GLU A 187 10.42 22.12 -0.50
CA GLU A 187 11.47 21.63 0.39
C GLU A 187 11.56 20.09 0.34
N SER A 188 12.71 19.55 0.72
CA SER A 188 12.97 18.12 0.81
C SER A 188 13.76 17.79 2.07
N PHE A 189 13.30 16.78 2.80
CA PHE A 189 13.91 16.32 4.05
C PHE A 189 14.36 14.88 3.92
N TYR A 190 15.58 14.58 4.36
CA TYR A 190 16.03 13.22 4.53
C TYR A 190 15.47 12.66 5.85
N SER A 191 14.96 11.43 5.82
CA SER A 191 14.29 10.83 6.97
C SER A 191 14.54 9.34 7.10
N PHE A 192 14.41 8.84 8.32
CA PHE A 192 14.41 7.40 8.60
C PHE A 192 13.05 6.89 9.03
N LEU A 193 12.60 5.80 8.39
CA LEU A 193 11.38 5.10 8.78
C LEU A 193 11.69 3.70 9.35
N PRO A 194 10.98 3.27 10.41
CA PRO A 194 11.30 2.05 11.14
C PRO A 194 10.65 0.84 10.47
N VAL A 195 11.46 -0.20 10.21
CA VAL A 195 11.02 -1.46 9.61
C VAL A 195 11.61 -2.64 10.37
N TRP A 196 10.78 -3.62 10.72
CA TRP A 196 11.26 -4.92 11.17
C TRP A 196 11.36 -5.88 9.98
N ARG A 197 12.55 -6.46 9.78
CA ARG A 197 12.80 -7.50 8.78
C ARG A 197 12.92 -8.86 9.46
N TYR A 198 12.15 -9.83 8.97
CA TYR A 198 12.15 -11.21 9.41
C TYR A 198 12.51 -12.12 8.22
N VAL A 199 13.46 -13.01 8.41
CA VAL A 199 13.82 -14.03 7.42
C VAL A 199 13.46 -15.40 7.98
N TYR A 200 12.57 -16.11 7.27
CA TYR A 200 12.17 -17.48 7.56
C TYR A 200 12.81 -18.42 6.55
N ARG A 201 13.51 -19.46 7.04
CA ARG A 201 14.09 -20.50 6.19
C ARG A 201 13.23 -21.75 6.20
N TYR A 202 12.56 -22.01 5.09
CA TYR A 202 11.65 -23.13 4.94
C TYR A 202 12.01 -23.96 3.71
N GLN A 203 12.18 -25.28 3.89
CA GLN A 203 12.56 -26.21 2.81
C GLN A 203 13.80 -25.76 2.01
N GLY A 204 14.79 -25.17 2.69
CA GLY A 204 16.03 -24.70 2.07
C GLY A 204 15.91 -23.36 1.33
N LYS A 205 14.73 -22.72 1.32
CA LYS A 205 14.51 -21.39 0.74
C LYS A 205 14.24 -20.34 1.83
N ASN A 206 14.75 -19.13 1.60
CA ASN A 206 14.51 -17.99 2.47
C ASN A 206 13.27 -17.22 2.02
N TYR A 207 12.44 -16.84 2.99
CA TYR A 207 11.23 -16.08 2.84
C TYR A 207 11.33 -14.84 3.71
N GLU A 208 11.29 -13.66 3.09
CA GLU A 208 11.45 -12.39 3.77
C GLU A 208 10.11 -11.73 4.03
N PHE A 209 9.96 -11.22 5.24
CA PHE A 209 8.80 -10.45 5.66
C PHE A 209 9.27 -9.15 6.28
N TYR A 210 8.49 -8.11 6.02
CA TYR A 210 8.75 -6.78 6.50
C TYR A 210 7.53 -6.29 7.27
N VAL A 211 7.75 -5.70 8.43
CA VAL A 211 6.68 -5.19 9.29
C VAL A 211 6.96 -3.73 9.58
N ASN A 212 6.00 -2.87 9.26
CA ASN A 212 6.07 -1.44 9.59
C ASN A 212 6.26 -1.28 11.11
N GLY A 213 7.37 -0.65 11.52
CA GLY A 213 7.77 -0.51 12.93
C GLY A 213 6.90 0.44 13.75
N GLN A 214 5.99 1.18 13.10
CA GLN A 214 5.02 2.07 13.75
C GLN A 214 3.62 1.46 13.75
N THR A 215 3.13 0.97 12.61
CA THR A 215 1.74 0.52 12.43
C THR A 215 1.55 -0.98 12.57
N GLY A 216 2.62 -1.76 12.41
CA GLY A 216 2.57 -3.22 12.47
C GLY A 216 2.04 -3.88 11.19
N LYS A 217 1.83 -3.10 10.12
CA LYS A 217 1.45 -3.63 8.81
C LYS A 217 2.56 -4.55 8.29
N ALA A 218 2.26 -5.84 8.19
CA ALA A 218 3.19 -6.85 7.70
C ALA A 218 3.02 -7.10 6.19
N VAL A 219 4.12 -7.27 5.46
CA VAL A 219 4.20 -7.61 4.03
C VAL A 219 5.22 -8.73 3.81
N GLY A 220 5.12 -9.42 2.68
CA GLY A 220 5.96 -10.57 2.34
C GLY A 220 5.15 -11.72 1.76
N GLU A 221 5.84 -12.60 1.05
CA GLU A 221 5.25 -13.74 0.36
C GLU A 221 5.57 -15.01 1.13
N ALA A 222 4.54 -15.69 1.63
CA ALA A 222 4.69 -16.94 2.36
C ALA A 222 4.60 -18.15 1.42
N PRO A 223 5.23 -19.29 1.75
CA PRO A 223 5.06 -20.51 0.98
C PRO A 223 3.61 -20.98 1.01
N THR A 224 3.20 -21.64 -0.08
CA THR A 224 1.93 -22.34 -0.15
C THR A 224 2.15 -23.84 -0.01
N SER A 225 1.23 -24.52 0.66
CA SER A 225 1.23 -25.96 0.85
C SER A 225 0.40 -26.61 -0.26
N THR A 226 1.07 -27.22 -1.24
CA THR A 226 0.42 -27.98 -2.32
C THR A 226 -0.51 -29.05 -1.76
N GLY A 227 -0.11 -29.73 -0.67
CA GLY A 227 -0.95 -30.72 0.00
C GLY A 227 -2.27 -30.13 0.53
N LYS A 228 -2.23 -28.95 1.16
CA LYS A 228 -3.45 -28.25 1.59
C LYS A 228 -4.32 -27.80 0.42
N ILE A 229 -3.71 -27.34 -0.68
CA ILE A 229 -4.43 -26.95 -1.89
C ILE A 229 -5.16 -28.16 -2.50
N ILE A 230 -4.48 -29.29 -2.65
CA ILE A 230 -5.07 -30.53 -3.18
C ILE A 230 -6.20 -31.01 -2.26
N ALA A 231 -5.97 -31.03 -0.94
CA ALA A 231 -6.99 -31.46 0.02
C ALA A 231 -8.24 -30.56 -0.05
N TRP A 232 -8.06 -29.24 -0.16
CA TRP A 232 -9.16 -28.30 -0.33
C TRP A 232 -9.89 -28.50 -1.67
N PHE A 233 -9.15 -28.71 -2.76
CA PHE A 233 -9.72 -29.00 -4.07
C PHE A 233 -10.58 -30.28 -4.05
N ILE A 234 -10.06 -31.37 -3.48
CA ILE A 234 -10.79 -32.63 -3.33
C ILE A 234 -12.05 -32.44 -2.47
N ALA A 235 -11.97 -31.65 -1.39
CA ALA A 235 -13.13 -31.39 -0.53
C ALA A 235 -14.24 -30.63 -1.27
N VAL A 236 -13.89 -29.57 -2.01
CA VAL A 236 -14.86 -28.76 -2.76
C VAL A 236 -15.45 -29.54 -3.94
N PHE A 237 -14.61 -30.12 -4.79
CA PHE A 237 -15.07 -30.87 -5.96
C PHE A 237 -15.79 -32.16 -5.57
N GLY A 238 -15.29 -32.86 -4.56
CA GLY A 238 -15.96 -34.04 -4.00
C GLY A 238 -17.35 -33.68 -3.48
N SER A 239 -17.46 -32.64 -2.64
CA SER A 239 -18.75 -32.18 -2.14
C SER A 239 -19.70 -31.78 -3.27
N LEU A 240 -19.22 -31.03 -4.26
CA LEU A 240 -20.04 -30.61 -5.40
C LEU A 240 -20.53 -31.82 -6.21
N PHE A 241 -19.62 -32.75 -6.51
CA PHE A 241 -19.94 -33.99 -7.22
C PHE A 241 -21.02 -34.79 -6.49
N PHE A 242 -20.87 -35.02 -5.19
CA PHE A 242 -21.88 -35.71 -4.37
C PHE A 242 -23.22 -34.97 -4.33
N THR A 243 -23.22 -33.63 -4.22
CA THR A 243 -24.47 -32.86 -4.25
C THR A 243 -25.19 -32.95 -5.60
N VAL A 244 -24.44 -32.92 -6.71
CA VAL A 244 -25.00 -33.04 -8.06
C VAL A 244 -25.55 -34.45 -8.29
N GLU A 245 -24.81 -35.50 -7.93
CA GLU A 245 -25.33 -36.88 -8.04
C GLU A 245 -26.60 -37.08 -7.21
N MET A 246 -26.62 -36.59 -5.96
CA MET A 246 -27.80 -36.68 -5.12
C MET A 246 -29.01 -35.98 -5.73
N LEU A 247 -28.82 -34.80 -6.34
CA LEU A 247 -29.89 -34.09 -7.05
C LEU A 247 -30.37 -34.84 -8.30
N LEU A 248 -29.44 -35.39 -9.09
CA LEU A 248 -29.80 -36.19 -10.28
C LEU A 248 -30.58 -37.45 -9.91
N TYR A 249 -30.20 -38.12 -8.82
CA TYR A 249 -30.91 -39.25 -8.25
C TYR A 249 -32.33 -38.86 -7.78
N LEU A 250 -32.46 -37.74 -7.06
CA LEU A 250 -33.77 -37.24 -6.61
C LEU A 250 -34.69 -36.79 -7.77
N LEU A 251 -34.10 -36.33 -8.88
CA LEU A 251 -34.83 -35.94 -10.09
C LEU A 251 -35.14 -37.14 -11.02
N GLY A 252 -34.67 -38.34 -10.69
CA GLY A 252 -34.88 -39.56 -11.49
C GLY A 252 -34.19 -39.54 -12.85
N VAL A 253 -33.17 -38.69 -13.00
CA VAL A 253 -32.31 -38.65 -14.21
C VAL A 253 -31.26 -39.76 -14.16
N LEU A 254 -31.00 -40.31 -12.96
CA LEU A 254 -30.00 -41.32 -12.67
C LEU A 254 -30.60 -42.46 -11.84
#